data_AF-A0A396HBM1-F1
#
_entry.id   AF-A0A396HBM1-F1
#
_cell.length_a   1.000
_cell.length_b   1.000
_cell.length_c   1.000
_cell.angle_alpha   90.00
_cell.angle_beta   90.00
_cell.angle_gamma   90.00
#
_symmetry.space_group_name_H-M   'P 1'
#
loop_
_entity.id
_entity.type
_entity.pdbx_description
1 polymer ?
#
loop_
_entity_poly.entity_id
_entity_poly.type
_entity_poly.pdbx_seq_one_letter_code
_entity_poly.pdbx_strand_id
1 'polypeptide(L)'
;MASLGSMNIVTLTFCVIILTTCNHQAHASSRVFLNKKNDKSPIQGLCASSVTIHGFKCEEHEVITKDGYILSIQRIPEGRSEAKSNVTKKKEPVIVQHGVFVDGATWFLNSPKQNLPMILANNGFDVWIPNTRGTKFSRKHTSLDPSNKTYWDWSWDELVTYEMPAIFDFISKQTGGQKIHYVGHSLGTLTALASLAEGKWENQVKSVALLSPVAYLSQMKSILGQIAARSLLSKVYNLINSTNYSRTFYGLNFL
;
A
#
# COMPACT_ATOMS: atom_id res chain seq x y z
N MET A 1 -47.21 6.52 -12.42
CA MET A 1 -46.62 7.84 -12.74
C MET A 1 -46.18 8.50 -11.44
N ALA A 2 -44.88 8.60 -11.20
CA ALA A 2 -44.25 9.64 -10.38
C ALA A 2 -42.74 9.57 -10.66
N SER A 3 -42.19 10.70 -11.10
CA SER A 3 -40.84 10.91 -11.62
C SER A 3 -39.82 11.02 -10.48
N LEU A 4 -38.74 10.22 -10.51
CA LEU A 4 -37.55 10.46 -9.68
C LEU A 4 -36.54 11.28 -10.49
N GLY A 5 -36.74 12.60 -10.48
CA GLY A 5 -35.83 13.58 -11.06
C GLY A 5 -34.75 14.02 -10.08
N SER A 6 -33.49 13.87 -10.50
CA SER A 6 -32.34 14.72 -10.16
C SER A 6 -32.05 14.96 -8.67
N MET A 7 -31.40 14.00 -8.01
CA MET A 7 -30.55 14.31 -6.84
C MET A 7 -29.21 14.86 -7.34
N ASN A 8 -29.11 16.17 -7.15
CA ASN A 8 -28.12 17.13 -7.60
C ASN A 8 -26.64 16.72 -7.45
N ILE A 9 -25.90 16.87 -8.55
CA ILE A 9 -24.43 16.92 -8.66
C ILE A 9 -23.79 17.86 -7.61
N VAL A 10 -24.56 18.83 -7.08
CA VAL A 10 -24.15 19.79 -6.04
C VAL A 10 -23.75 19.12 -4.72
N THR A 11 -24.34 17.97 -4.35
CA THR A 11 -24.03 17.30 -3.07
C THR A 11 -22.70 16.55 -3.11
N LEU A 12 -22.26 16.10 -4.30
CA LEU A 12 -20.97 15.43 -4.48
C LEU A 12 -19.80 16.43 -4.49
N THR A 13 -20.02 17.63 -5.03
CA THR A 13 -19.04 18.73 -5.02
C THR A 13 -18.79 19.26 -3.60
N PHE A 14 -19.80 19.22 -2.72
CA PHE A 14 -19.66 19.70 -1.34
C PHE A 14 -18.77 18.80 -0.47
N CYS A 15 -18.75 17.48 -0.69
CA CYS A 15 -17.85 16.57 0.04
C CYS A 15 -16.37 16.74 -0.37
N VAL A 16 -16.11 17.16 -1.62
CA VAL A 16 -14.73 17.44 -2.11
C VAL A 16 -14.23 18.79 -1.57
N ILE A 17 -15.11 19.76 -1.34
CA ILE A 17 -14.74 21.10 -0.83
C ILE A 17 -14.51 21.12 0.69
N ILE A 18 -15.19 20.26 1.46
CA ILE A 18 -14.95 20.17 2.92
C ILE A 18 -13.57 19.53 3.22
N LEU A 19 -13.08 18.64 2.33
CA LEU A 19 -11.71 18.11 2.42
C LEU A 19 -10.63 19.11 1.96
N THR A 20 -11.00 20.22 1.30
CA THR A 20 -10.05 21.28 0.89
C THR A 20 -10.16 22.57 1.68
N THR A 21 -11.18 22.77 2.53
CA THR A 21 -11.37 24.00 3.31
C THR A 21 -11.36 23.82 4.83
N CYS A 22 -11.13 22.61 5.35
CA CYS A 22 -10.71 22.45 6.74
C CYS A 22 -9.25 22.95 6.87
N ASN A 23 -9.11 24.25 7.12
CA ASN A 23 -7.88 24.91 7.53
C ASN A 23 -7.41 24.30 8.85
N HIS A 24 -6.66 23.21 8.80
CA HIS A 24 -5.67 22.97 9.83
C HIS A 24 -4.55 23.98 9.63
N GLN A 25 -4.54 24.98 10.50
CA GLN A 25 -3.51 25.98 10.62
C GLN A 25 -2.18 25.29 10.97
N ALA A 26 -1.47 24.80 9.96
CA ALA A 26 -0.09 24.39 10.08
C ALA A 26 0.75 25.66 10.24
N HIS A 27 1.06 26.02 11.48
CA HIS A 27 2.12 26.99 11.75
C HIS A 27 3.47 26.36 11.37
N ALA A 28 3.80 26.41 10.09
CA ALA A 28 5.16 26.26 9.59
C ALA A 28 5.61 27.63 9.07
N SER A 29 6.18 28.44 9.96
CA SER A 29 6.92 29.62 9.56
C SER A 29 8.25 29.18 8.97
N SER A 30 8.42 29.35 7.66
CA SER A 30 9.73 29.57 7.02
C SER A 30 9.52 30.13 5.62
N ARG A 31 9.93 31.39 5.45
CA ARG A 31 10.01 32.07 4.15
C ARG A 31 10.98 31.30 3.27
N VAL A 32 10.52 30.80 2.12
CA VAL A 32 11.40 30.36 1.04
C VAL A 32 10.98 31.08 -0.23
N PHE A 33 11.87 31.94 -0.69
CA PHE A 33 11.79 32.65 -1.95
C PHE A 33 11.59 31.66 -3.10
N LEU A 34 10.57 31.89 -3.91
CA LEU A 34 10.37 31.24 -5.20
C LEU A 34 11.55 31.59 -6.11
N ASN A 35 12.46 30.63 -6.30
CA ASN A 35 13.36 30.65 -7.44
C ASN A 35 13.11 29.38 -8.25
N LYS A 36 12.47 29.55 -9.41
CA LYS A 36 12.06 28.48 -10.31
C LYS A 36 13.30 27.98 -11.06
N LYS A 37 13.97 26.96 -10.52
CA LYS A 37 14.91 26.14 -11.29
C LYS A 37 14.20 24.87 -11.75
N ASN A 38 14.19 24.65 -13.07
CA ASN A 38 13.94 23.35 -13.68
C ASN A 38 15.09 22.41 -13.29
N ASP A 39 15.05 21.87 -12.07
CA ASP A 39 15.87 20.72 -11.71
C ASP A 39 15.01 19.48 -11.93
N LYS A 40 15.38 18.65 -12.92
CA LYS A 40 14.95 17.25 -12.93
C LYS A 40 15.71 16.57 -11.78
N SER A 41 15.24 16.80 -10.56
CA SER A 41 15.70 16.10 -9.38
C SER A 41 15.61 14.59 -9.67
N PRO A 42 16.62 13.78 -9.32
CA PRO A 42 16.51 12.34 -9.38
C PRO A 42 15.20 11.91 -8.73
N ILE A 43 14.44 10.99 -9.34
CA ILE A 43 13.22 10.47 -8.72
C ILE A 43 13.63 9.88 -7.38
N GLN A 44 13.34 10.62 -6.31
CA GLN A 44 13.78 10.27 -4.97
C GLN A 44 12.92 9.11 -4.47
N GLY A 45 13.57 8.03 -4.01
CA GLY A 45 12.89 6.85 -3.47
C GLY A 45 11.99 7.17 -2.28
N LEU A 46 11.14 6.23 -1.87
CA LEU A 46 10.22 6.43 -0.74
C LEU A 46 11.00 6.73 0.56
N CYS A 47 12.12 6.03 0.76
CA CYS A 47 12.98 6.28 1.90
C CYS A 47 13.43 7.74 1.97
N ALA A 48 13.99 8.24 0.86
CA ALA A 48 14.58 9.56 0.81
C ALA A 48 13.55 10.70 0.81
N SER A 49 12.33 10.44 0.32
CA SER A 49 11.26 11.44 0.25
C SER A 49 10.33 11.48 1.46
N SER A 50 10.22 10.39 2.24
CA SER A 50 9.23 10.29 3.33
C SER A 50 9.78 9.80 4.66
N VAL A 51 10.97 9.18 4.70
CA VAL A 51 11.50 8.57 5.92
C VAL A 51 12.73 9.31 6.45
N THR A 52 13.74 9.49 5.62
CA THR A 52 15.02 10.10 6.03
C THR A 52 14.89 11.59 6.36
N ILE A 53 13.93 12.28 5.74
CA ILE A 53 13.59 13.68 6.05
C ILE A 53 13.18 13.89 7.52
N HIS A 54 12.78 12.82 8.21
CA HIS A 54 12.41 12.84 9.62
C HIS A 54 13.53 12.33 10.55
N GLY A 55 14.70 12.01 10.00
CA GLY A 55 15.87 11.54 10.75
C GLY A 55 15.91 10.03 11.04
N PHE A 56 15.06 9.23 10.38
CA PHE A 56 15.13 7.77 10.47
C PHE A 56 16.11 7.20 9.43
N LYS A 57 16.80 6.11 9.78
CA LYS A 57 17.50 5.28 8.79
C LYS A 57 16.45 4.54 7.95
N CYS A 58 16.73 4.38 6.65
CA CYS A 58 15.84 3.69 5.75
C CYS A 58 16.65 3.00 4.65
N GLU A 59 16.32 1.73 4.39
CA GLU A 59 16.92 0.92 3.33
C GLU A 59 15.85 0.63 2.27
N GLU A 60 16.24 0.58 0.99
CA GLU A 60 15.36 0.17 -0.11
C GLU A 60 15.88 -1.14 -0.69
N HIS A 61 14.98 -2.12 -0.79
CA HIS A 61 15.26 -3.46 -1.27
C HIS A 61 14.38 -3.75 -2.50
N GLU A 62 14.89 -4.57 -3.40
CA GLU A 62 14.11 -5.10 -4.52
C GLU A 62 13.92 -6.61 -4.36
N VAL A 63 12.69 -7.08 -4.55
CA VAL A 63 12.33 -8.50 -4.49
C VAL A 63 11.69 -8.91 -5.80
N ILE A 64 12.19 -9.98 -6.40
CA ILE A 64 11.66 -10.52 -7.65
C ILE A 64 10.70 -11.66 -7.31
N THR A 65 9.45 -11.50 -7.74
CA THR A 65 8.41 -12.53 -7.65
C THR A 65 8.64 -13.64 -8.67
N LYS A 66 8.05 -14.82 -8.45
CA LYS A 66 8.22 -15.97 -9.36
C LYS A 66 7.75 -15.68 -10.78
N ASP A 67 6.73 -14.84 -10.94
CA ASP A 67 6.19 -14.44 -12.24
C ASP A 67 6.92 -13.21 -12.84
N GLY A 68 7.93 -12.66 -12.16
CA GLY A 68 8.87 -11.70 -12.73
C GLY A 68 8.62 -10.24 -12.39
N TYR A 69 7.61 -9.90 -11.59
CA TYR A 69 7.44 -8.55 -11.05
C TYR A 69 8.54 -8.24 -10.03
N ILE A 70 9.06 -7.02 -10.09
CA ILE A 70 10.10 -6.52 -9.19
C ILE A 70 9.45 -5.54 -8.22
N LEU A 71 9.40 -5.93 -6.94
CA LEU A 71 8.76 -5.21 -5.86
C LEU A 71 9.79 -4.36 -5.11
N SER A 72 9.47 -3.10 -4.86
CA SER A 72 10.24 -2.24 -3.95
C SER A 72 9.74 -2.39 -2.52
N ILE A 73 10.65 -2.66 -1.59
CA ILE A 73 10.37 -2.80 -0.16
C ILE A 73 11.25 -1.83 0.62
N GLN A 74 10.63 -0.96 1.40
CA GLN A 74 11.35 -0.07 2.31
C GLN A 74 11.53 -0.75 3.67
N ARG A 75 12.66 -0.50 4.33
CA ARG A 75 12.94 -1.00 5.67
C ARG A 75 13.37 0.14 6.58
N ILE A 76 12.76 0.25 7.75
CA ILE A 76 13.19 1.12 8.85
C ILE A 76 13.73 0.20 9.95
N PRO A 77 15.06 -0.02 9.99
CA PRO A 77 15.66 -1.03 10.87
C PRO A 77 15.65 -0.63 12.34
N GLU A 78 15.49 0.67 12.65
CA GLU A 78 15.50 1.15 14.03
C GLU A 78 14.85 2.53 14.21
N GLY A 79 14.48 2.82 15.46
CA GLY A 79 13.99 4.13 15.89
C GLY A 79 15.07 5.19 15.96
N ARG A 80 14.66 6.47 15.93
CA ARG A 80 15.59 7.62 15.91
C ARG A 80 16.47 7.73 17.16
N SER A 81 15.89 7.43 18.32
CA SER A 81 16.59 7.53 19.60
C SER A 81 17.50 6.32 19.86
N GLU A 82 17.21 5.18 19.23
CA GLU A 82 17.97 3.94 19.41
C GLU A 82 19.28 3.92 18.63
N ALA A 83 19.41 4.74 17.57
CA ALA A 83 20.68 4.94 16.87
C ALA A 83 21.82 5.41 17.81
N LYS A 84 21.49 5.87 19.03
CA LYS A 84 22.44 6.29 20.07
C LYS A 84 22.70 5.23 21.16
N SER A 85 21.92 4.15 21.19
CA SER A 85 22.09 3.07 22.17
C SER A 85 22.81 1.88 21.52
N ASN A 86 23.98 1.51 22.06
CA ASN A 86 24.77 0.35 21.61
C ASN A 86 24.13 -1.02 21.95
N VAL A 87 22.81 -1.10 22.10
CA VAL A 87 22.10 -2.33 22.47
C VAL A 87 21.74 -3.09 21.21
N THR A 88 22.49 -4.15 20.93
CA THR A 88 22.28 -5.08 19.82
C THR A 88 21.18 -6.10 20.11
N LYS A 89 19.98 -5.64 20.48
CA LYS A 89 18.83 -6.56 20.59
C LYS A 89 18.35 -6.89 19.18
N LYS A 90 18.17 -8.19 18.87
CA LYS A 90 17.48 -8.63 17.65
C LYS A 90 16.04 -8.09 17.70
N LYS A 91 15.72 -7.19 16.77
CA LYS A 91 14.41 -6.57 16.64
C LYS A 91 13.49 -7.49 15.84
N GLU A 92 12.25 -7.58 16.27
CA GLU A 92 11.26 -8.44 15.63
C GLU A 92 10.74 -7.77 14.35
N PRO A 93 10.67 -8.50 13.22
CA PRO A 93 10.20 -7.93 11.98
C PRO A 93 8.69 -7.69 11.99
N VAL A 94 8.27 -6.55 11.42
CA VAL A 94 6.87 -6.23 11.16
C VAL A 94 6.68 -5.73 9.74
N ILE A 95 5.78 -6.36 8.99
CA ILE A 95 5.32 -5.91 7.69
C ILE A 95 4.14 -4.95 7.88
N VAL A 96 4.15 -3.83 7.16
CA VAL A 96 3.04 -2.87 7.09
C VAL A 96 2.56 -2.73 5.65
N GLN A 97 1.51 -3.47 5.29
CA GLN A 97 1.00 -3.60 3.92
C GLN A 97 -0.14 -2.62 3.64
N HIS A 98 -0.01 -1.88 2.53
CA HIS A 98 -0.99 -0.90 2.07
C HIS A 98 -2.23 -1.54 1.41
N GLY A 99 -3.23 -0.71 1.09
CA GLY A 99 -4.48 -1.12 0.44
C GLY A 99 -4.47 -1.00 -1.10
N VAL A 100 -5.64 -1.15 -1.71
CA VAL A 100 -5.83 -0.96 -3.16
C VAL A 100 -5.69 0.52 -3.54
N PHE A 101 -5.17 0.81 -4.74
CA PHE A 101 -4.97 2.16 -5.29
C PHE A 101 -4.03 3.09 -4.52
N VAL A 102 -3.31 2.56 -3.54
CA VAL A 102 -2.31 3.27 -2.77
C VAL A 102 -0.99 2.51 -2.78
N ASP A 103 0.04 3.10 -2.21
CA ASP A 103 1.35 2.49 -2.03
C ASP A 103 1.89 2.76 -0.61
N GLY A 104 3.11 2.33 -0.33
CA GLY A 104 3.77 2.47 0.97
C GLY A 104 3.88 3.93 1.45
N ALA A 105 3.83 4.93 0.56
CA ALA A 105 3.88 6.34 0.95
C ALA A 105 2.70 6.76 1.83
N THR A 106 1.57 6.07 1.73
CA THR A 106 0.37 6.40 2.51
C THR A 106 0.56 6.26 4.02
N TRP A 107 1.52 5.46 4.45
CA TRP A 107 1.87 5.32 5.86
C TRP A 107 2.66 6.51 6.43
N PHE A 108 3.06 7.45 5.58
CA PHE A 108 3.92 8.59 5.93
C PHE A 108 3.25 9.96 5.72
N LEU A 109 1.93 9.99 5.54
CA LEU A 109 1.19 11.24 5.27
C LEU A 109 1.00 12.14 6.50
N ASN A 110 1.28 11.64 7.71
CA ASN A 110 1.16 12.40 8.94
C ASN A 110 2.53 12.75 9.54
N SER A 111 2.53 13.37 10.72
CA SER A 111 3.76 13.61 11.46
C SER A 111 4.40 12.28 11.92
N PRO A 112 5.73 12.24 12.17
CA PRO A 112 6.40 11.02 12.63
C PRO A 112 5.86 10.38 13.92
N LYS A 113 5.15 11.15 14.74
CA LYS A 113 4.50 10.65 15.97
C LYS A 113 3.16 9.97 15.71
N GLN A 114 2.65 10.05 14.49
CA GLN A 114 1.36 9.50 14.04
C GLN A 114 1.52 8.46 12.91
N ASN A 115 2.68 8.43 12.24
CA ASN A 115 3.00 7.44 11.22
C ASN A 115 3.30 6.09 11.88
N LEU A 116 2.44 5.09 11.65
CA LEU A 116 2.55 3.76 12.24
C LEU A 116 3.94 3.13 12.08
N PRO A 117 4.58 3.13 10.87
CA PRO A 117 5.92 2.56 10.73
C PRO A 117 6.96 3.23 11.64
N MET A 118 6.88 4.55 11.81
CA MET A 118 7.82 5.30 12.65
C MET A 118 7.57 5.09 14.14
N ILE A 119 6.31 4.93 14.53
CA ILE A 119 5.94 4.56 15.90
C ILE A 119 6.49 3.16 16.21
N LEU A 120 6.28 2.17 15.32
CA LEU A 120 6.79 0.81 15.50
C LEU A 120 8.32 0.79 15.60
N ALA A 121 9.03 1.49 14.72
CA ALA A 121 10.49 1.58 14.76
C ALA A 121 11.01 2.18 16.08
N ASN A 122 10.37 3.24 16.60
CA ASN A 122 10.72 3.82 17.91
C ASN A 122 10.38 2.92 19.10
N ASN A 123 9.56 1.88 18.90
CA ASN A 123 9.23 0.88 19.91
C ASN A 123 10.02 -0.43 19.70
N GLY A 124 11.14 -0.38 18.96
CA GLY A 124 12.09 -1.49 18.86
C GLY A 124 11.74 -2.58 17.83
N PHE A 125 10.85 -2.29 16.88
CA PHE A 125 10.57 -3.21 15.76
C PHE A 125 11.48 -2.93 14.54
N ASP A 126 11.75 -3.98 13.76
CA ASP A 126 12.36 -3.89 12.43
C ASP A 126 11.23 -3.79 11.40
N VAL A 127 11.00 -2.61 10.83
CA VAL A 127 9.77 -2.32 10.08
C VAL A 127 9.98 -2.44 8.59
N TRP A 128 9.14 -3.21 7.92
CA TRP A 128 9.17 -3.48 6.48
C TRP A 128 7.89 -2.96 5.82
N ILE A 129 8.03 -2.17 4.76
CA ILE A 129 6.94 -1.54 4.02
C ILE A 129 7.05 -1.98 2.55
N PRO A 130 6.49 -3.15 2.20
CA PRO A 130 6.44 -3.61 0.81
C PRO A 130 5.46 -2.79 -0.02
N ASN A 131 5.78 -2.63 -1.30
CA ASN A 131 4.87 -2.07 -2.31
C ASN A 131 4.45 -3.15 -3.30
N THR A 132 3.14 -3.31 -3.49
CA THR A 132 2.54 -4.25 -4.44
C THR A 132 2.83 -3.87 -5.90
N ARG A 133 2.91 -4.85 -6.81
CA ARG A 133 3.07 -4.64 -8.26
C ARG A 133 2.17 -3.55 -8.82
N GLY A 134 2.69 -2.79 -9.78
CA GLY A 134 1.97 -1.72 -10.48
C GLY A 134 1.87 -0.38 -9.73
N THR A 135 2.16 -0.36 -8.43
CA THR A 135 2.31 0.88 -7.64
C THR A 135 3.51 1.71 -8.13
N LYS A 136 3.63 2.96 -7.67
CA LYS A 136 4.69 3.89 -8.08
C LYS A 136 6.09 3.29 -7.92
N PHE A 137 6.34 2.57 -6.82
CA PHE A 137 7.66 2.04 -6.49
C PHE A 137 7.89 0.61 -7.01
N SER A 138 6.84 -0.13 -7.34
CA SER A 138 6.91 -1.52 -7.85
C SER A 138 6.38 -1.65 -9.28
N ARG A 139 6.70 -0.67 -10.15
CA ARG A 139 6.32 -0.67 -11.56
C ARG A 139 7.43 -1.20 -12.48
N LYS A 140 7.91 -2.40 -12.19
CA LYS A 140 9.00 -3.05 -12.92
C LYS A 140 8.70 -4.54 -13.12
N HIS A 141 9.26 -5.12 -14.17
CA HIS A 141 9.24 -6.55 -14.46
C HIS A 141 10.54 -6.96 -15.12
N THR A 142 10.89 -8.23 -15.04
CA THR A 142 12.06 -8.82 -15.71
C THR A 142 11.95 -8.88 -17.24
N SER A 143 10.75 -8.69 -17.82
CA SER A 143 10.48 -8.92 -19.25
C SER A 143 9.31 -8.10 -19.80
N LEU A 144 8.28 -7.83 -18.99
CA LEU A 144 7.11 -7.06 -19.40
C LEU A 144 7.32 -5.55 -19.25
N ASP A 145 6.86 -4.79 -20.24
CA ASP A 145 6.84 -3.33 -20.20
C ASP A 145 5.53 -2.82 -19.56
N PRO A 146 5.58 -1.93 -18.54
CA PRO A 146 4.39 -1.34 -17.93
C PRO A 146 3.47 -0.53 -18.86
N SER A 147 3.94 -0.16 -20.06
CA SER A 147 3.10 0.43 -21.11
C SER A 147 2.20 -0.59 -21.82
N ASN A 148 2.52 -1.88 -21.73
CA ASN A 148 1.77 -2.95 -22.34
C ASN A 148 0.70 -3.51 -21.41
N LYS A 149 -0.43 -3.91 -22.00
CA LYS A 149 -1.61 -4.45 -21.31
C LYS A 149 -1.31 -5.72 -20.53
N THR A 150 -0.41 -6.56 -21.04
CA THR A 150 0.03 -7.81 -20.40
C THR A 150 0.69 -7.59 -19.05
N TYR A 151 1.37 -6.45 -18.83
CA TYR A 151 1.92 -6.10 -17.52
C TYR A 151 0.83 -5.87 -16.46
N TRP A 152 -0.40 -5.56 -16.88
CA TRP A 152 -1.53 -5.29 -16.00
C TRP A 152 -2.50 -6.49 -15.92
N ASP A 153 -2.12 -7.64 -16.47
CA ASP A 153 -2.95 -8.84 -16.53
C ASP A 153 -2.84 -9.70 -15.25
N TRP A 154 -3.15 -9.08 -14.11
CA TRP A 154 -3.14 -9.70 -12.79
C TRP A 154 -4.26 -9.15 -11.92
N SER A 155 -4.56 -9.84 -10.83
CA SER A 155 -5.56 -9.55 -9.81
C SER A 155 -4.97 -9.73 -8.41
N TRP A 156 -5.79 -9.73 -7.35
CA TRP A 156 -5.29 -10.02 -6.00
C TRP A 156 -4.78 -11.47 -5.86
N ASP A 157 -5.24 -12.39 -6.71
CA ASP A 157 -4.82 -13.81 -6.70
C ASP A 157 -3.31 -13.94 -6.89
N GLU A 158 -2.73 -13.19 -7.84
CA GLU A 158 -1.30 -13.15 -8.07
C GLU A 158 -0.53 -12.53 -6.89
N LEU A 159 -1.15 -11.61 -6.14
CA LEU A 159 -0.54 -11.04 -4.93
C LEU A 159 -0.38 -12.13 -3.87
N VAL A 160 -1.43 -12.92 -3.64
CA VAL A 160 -1.41 -14.06 -2.71
C VAL A 160 -0.46 -15.15 -3.19
N THR A 161 -0.49 -15.47 -4.49
CA THR A 161 0.24 -16.61 -5.05
C THR A 161 1.74 -16.33 -5.18
N TYR A 162 2.12 -15.12 -5.58
CA TYR A 162 3.50 -14.80 -5.94
C TYR A 162 4.14 -13.72 -5.07
N GLU A 163 3.42 -12.64 -4.72
CA GLU A 163 4.01 -11.55 -3.93
C GLU A 163 4.20 -11.93 -2.47
N MET A 164 3.15 -12.43 -1.82
CA MET A 164 3.17 -12.72 -0.40
C MET A 164 4.30 -13.70 -0.03
N PRO A 165 4.47 -14.85 -0.72
CA PRO A 165 5.63 -15.73 -0.47
C PRO A 165 6.97 -15.04 -0.71
N ALA A 166 7.11 -14.28 -1.80
CA ALA A 166 8.38 -13.61 -2.12
C ALA A 166 8.78 -12.57 -1.06
N ILE A 167 7.83 -11.79 -0.56
CA ILE A 167 8.03 -10.80 0.51
C ILE A 167 8.41 -11.52 1.81
N PHE A 168 7.64 -12.53 2.22
CA PHE A 168 7.88 -13.25 3.47
C PHE A 168 9.21 -14.01 3.46
N ASP A 169 9.54 -14.71 2.38
CA ASP A 169 10.80 -15.44 2.24
C ASP A 169 12.00 -14.48 2.27
N PHE A 170 11.91 -13.34 1.59
CA PHE A 170 12.95 -12.33 1.60
C PHE A 170 13.21 -11.78 3.01
N ILE A 171 12.15 -11.35 3.70
CA ILE A 171 12.26 -10.77 5.05
C ILE A 171 12.69 -11.82 6.06
N SER A 172 12.16 -13.03 5.98
CA SER A 172 12.56 -14.15 6.85
C SER A 172 14.05 -14.44 6.69
N LYS A 173 14.55 -14.53 5.45
CA LYS A 173 15.99 -14.70 5.18
C LYS A 173 16.82 -13.55 5.74
N GLN A 174 16.39 -12.31 5.52
CA GLN A 174 17.11 -11.12 5.96
C GLN A 174 17.17 -10.96 7.48
N THR A 175 16.19 -11.53 8.19
CA THR A 175 16.06 -11.41 9.64
C THR A 175 16.50 -12.66 10.40
N GLY A 176 17.07 -13.65 9.70
CA GLY A 176 17.59 -14.88 10.29
C GLY A 176 16.50 -15.86 10.73
N GLY A 177 15.39 -15.93 9.98
CA GLY A 177 14.29 -16.86 10.22
C GLY A 177 13.33 -16.46 11.34
N GLN A 178 13.34 -15.18 11.74
CA GLN A 178 12.39 -14.69 12.76
C GLN A 178 10.95 -14.74 12.22
N LYS A 179 10.01 -15.08 13.11
CA LYS A 179 8.59 -14.97 12.76
C LYS A 179 8.18 -13.50 12.66
N ILE A 180 7.37 -13.18 11.66
CA ILE A 180 7.06 -11.83 11.22
C ILE A 180 5.68 -11.41 11.72
N HIS A 181 5.58 -10.23 12.32
CA HIS A 181 4.31 -9.57 12.57
C HIS A 181 3.78 -8.96 11.26
N TYR A 182 2.47 -9.03 11.02
CA TYR A 182 1.86 -8.45 9.84
C TYR A 182 0.77 -7.45 10.21
N VAL A 183 0.81 -6.27 9.63
CA VAL A 183 -0.26 -5.26 9.70
C VAL A 183 -0.71 -4.96 8.28
N GLY A 184 -1.97 -5.26 7.98
CA GLY A 184 -2.55 -4.99 6.66
C GLY A 184 -3.67 -3.96 6.74
N HIS A 185 -3.82 -3.14 5.70
CA HIS A 185 -4.98 -2.27 5.52
C HIS A 185 -5.75 -2.62 4.24
N SER A 186 -7.09 -2.70 4.33
CA SER A 186 -7.97 -2.92 3.17
C SER A 186 -7.52 -4.12 2.33
N LEU A 187 -7.07 -3.95 1.07
CA LEU A 187 -6.53 -5.04 0.25
C LEU A 187 -5.41 -5.84 0.95
N GLY A 188 -4.54 -5.18 1.72
CA GLY A 188 -3.52 -5.89 2.49
C GLY A 188 -4.10 -6.84 3.54
N THR A 189 -5.35 -6.65 3.98
CA THR A 189 -6.04 -7.62 4.85
C THR A 189 -6.59 -8.80 4.07
N LEU A 190 -7.11 -8.56 2.86
CA LEU A 190 -7.61 -9.60 1.97
C LEU A 190 -6.50 -10.57 1.59
N THR A 191 -5.35 -10.04 1.12
CA THR A 191 -4.20 -10.88 0.75
C THR A 191 -3.68 -11.66 1.95
N ALA A 192 -3.71 -11.08 3.15
CA ALA A 192 -3.28 -11.78 4.35
C ALA A 192 -4.21 -12.94 4.72
N LEU A 193 -5.52 -12.70 4.76
CA LEU A 193 -6.51 -13.73 5.05
C LEU A 193 -6.47 -14.87 4.03
N ALA A 194 -6.44 -14.54 2.74
CA ALA A 194 -6.39 -15.53 1.66
C ALA A 194 -5.10 -16.36 1.73
N SER A 195 -3.95 -15.72 1.93
CA SER A 195 -2.68 -16.45 2.00
C SER A 195 -2.57 -17.36 3.22
N LEU A 196 -3.15 -16.96 4.37
CA LEU A 196 -3.22 -17.81 5.55
C LEU A 196 -4.16 -18.99 5.33
N ALA A 197 -5.30 -18.78 4.67
CA ALA A 197 -6.22 -19.86 4.32
C ALA A 197 -5.58 -20.88 3.36
N GLU A 198 -4.67 -20.44 2.49
CA GLU A 198 -3.89 -21.31 1.59
C GLU A 198 -2.61 -21.89 2.22
N GLY A 199 -2.31 -21.59 3.49
CA GLY A 199 -1.11 -22.10 4.18
C GLY A 199 0.22 -21.58 3.64
N LYS A 200 0.25 -20.46 2.92
CA LYS A 200 1.44 -19.97 2.18
C LYS A 200 2.59 -19.53 3.07
N TRP A 201 2.31 -18.98 4.25
CA TRP A 201 3.31 -18.40 5.17
C TRP A 201 2.92 -18.53 6.65
N GLU A 202 2.04 -19.48 6.97
CA GLU A 202 1.55 -19.72 8.34
C GLU A 202 2.67 -20.02 9.35
N ASN A 203 3.75 -20.67 8.90
CA ASN A 203 4.89 -20.99 9.75
C ASN A 203 5.85 -19.81 9.96
N GLN A 204 5.75 -18.78 9.12
CA GLN A 204 6.57 -17.57 9.15
C GLN A 204 5.89 -16.41 9.89
N VAL A 205 4.57 -16.45 10.12
CA VAL A 205 3.85 -15.39 10.84
C VAL A 205 3.91 -15.55 12.36
N LYS A 206 4.04 -14.42 13.06
CA LYS A 206 3.92 -14.34 14.52
C LYS A 206 2.57 -13.83 14.98
N SER A 207 2.07 -12.77 14.36
CA SER A 207 0.71 -12.26 14.57
C SER A 207 0.24 -11.43 13.39
N VAL A 208 -1.07 -11.22 13.30
CA VAL A 208 -1.71 -10.45 12.23
C VAL A 208 -2.66 -9.41 12.82
N ALA A 209 -2.53 -8.16 12.39
CA ALA A 209 -3.46 -7.08 12.68
C ALA A 209 -4.10 -6.61 11.37
N LEU A 210 -5.44 -6.59 11.33
CA LEU A 210 -6.23 -6.29 10.13
C LEU A 210 -6.96 -4.95 10.31
N LEU A 211 -6.51 -3.93 9.59
CA LEU A 211 -7.10 -2.58 9.61
C LEU A 211 -8.10 -2.46 8.47
N SER A 212 -9.37 -2.23 8.79
CA SER A 212 -10.48 -2.22 7.82
C SER A 212 -10.54 -3.52 6.99
N PRO A 213 -10.79 -4.69 7.64
CA PRO A 213 -10.68 -5.99 7.00
C PRO A 213 -11.63 -6.16 5.81
N VAL A 214 -11.11 -6.76 4.73
CA VAL A 214 -11.85 -7.08 3.51
C VAL A 214 -11.77 -8.60 3.31
N ALA A 215 -12.93 -9.27 3.35
CA ALA A 215 -13.06 -10.69 3.05
C ALA A 215 -14.18 -10.94 2.03
N TYR A 216 -15.32 -10.26 2.21
CA TYR A 216 -16.45 -10.29 1.27
C TYR A 216 -16.74 -8.90 0.74
N LEU A 217 -16.92 -8.80 -0.58
CA LEU A 217 -17.14 -7.53 -1.29
C LEU A 217 -18.60 -7.30 -1.68
N SER A 218 -19.46 -8.31 -1.51
CA SER A 218 -20.83 -8.36 -2.03
C SER A 218 -21.79 -7.32 -1.44
N GLN A 219 -21.45 -6.74 -0.28
CA GLN A 219 -22.33 -5.80 0.45
C GLN A 219 -21.86 -4.34 0.36
N MET A 220 -20.88 -4.01 -0.48
CA MET A 220 -20.41 -2.63 -0.65
C MET A 220 -21.44 -1.76 -1.37
N LYS A 221 -22.04 -0.81 -0.64
CA LYS A 221 -23.08 0.09 -1.18
C LYS A 221 -22.52 1.36 -1.81
N SER A 222 -21.33 1.82 -1.41
CA SER A 222 -20.73 3.05 -1.93
C SER A 222 -20.16 2.85 -3.34
N ILE A 223 -20.22 3.88 -4.19
CA ILE A 223 -19.66 3.85 -5.56
C ILE A 223 -18.17 3.52 -5.51
N LEU A 224 -17.42 4.16 -4.62
CA LEU A 224 -15.99 3.89 -4.44
C LEU A 224 -15.75 2.44 -3.98
N GLY A 225 -16.58 1.93 -3.07
CA GLY A 225 -16.53 0.54 -2.63
C GLY A 225 -16.82 -0.43 -3.77
N GLN A 226 -17.81 -0.17 -4.61
CA GLN A 226 -18.10 -1.00 -5.79
C GLN A 226 -16.95 -1.00 -6.81
N ILE A 227 -16.30 0.15 -7.03
CA ILE A 227 -15.12 0.25 -7.90
C ILE A 227 -13.96 -0.56 -7.31
N ALA A 228 -13.69 -0.41 -6.01
CA ALA A 228 -12.67 -1.20 -5.32
C ALA A 228 -12.99 -2.70 -5.37
N ALA A 229 -14.24 -3.09 -5.14
CA ALA A 229 -14.68 -4.48 -5.23
C ALA A 229 -14.45 -5.07 -6.63
N ARG A 230 -14.83 -4.33 -7.68
CA ARG A 230 -14.56 -4.73 -9.07
C ARG A 230 -13.06 -4.80 -9.36
N SER A 231 -12.27 -3.89 -8.76
CA SER A 231 -10.81 -3.89 -8.90
C SER A 231 -10.16 -5.13 -8.35
N LEU A 232 -10.72 -5.64 -7.25
CA LEU A 232 -10.27 -6.89 -6.65
C LEU A 232 -10.74 -8.08 -7.51
N LEU A 233 -12.00 -8.12 -7.91
CA LEU A 233 -12.53 -9.26 -8.66
C LEU A 233 -12.09 -9.33 -10.13
N SER A 234 -11.54 -8.26 -10.70
CA SER A 234 -11.19 -8.17 -12.12
C SER A 234 -9.70 -7.93 -12.31
N LYS A 235 -9.17 -8.38 -13.44
CA LYS A 235 -7.81 -8.05 -13.88
C LYS A 235 -7.62 -6.54 -13.96
N VAL A 236 -6.49 -6.03 -13.47
CA VAL A 236 -6.21 -4.59 -13.38
C VAL A 236 -6.29 -3.89 -14.74
N TYR A 237 -5.85 -4.55 -15.81
CA TYR A 237 -6.00 -4.07 -17.18
C TYR A 237 -7.45 -3.71 -17.56
N ASN A 238 -8.44 -4.51 -17.13
CA ASN A 238 -9.84 -4.27 -17.44
C ASN A 238 -10.37 -2.98 -16.79
N LEU A 239 -9.83 -2.60 -15.62
CA LEU A 239 -10.18 -1.36 -14.93
C LEU A 239 -9.57 -0.13 -15.61
N ILE A 240 -8.31 -0.23 -16.04
CA ILE A 240 -7.62 0.88 -16.71
C ILE A 240 -8.36 1.28 -18.00
N ASN A 241 -9.01 0.32 -18.66
CA ASN A 241 -9.81 0.56 -19.85
C ASN A 241 -11.28 0.90 -19.59
N SER A 242 -11.77 0.86 -18.35
CA SER A 242 -13.21 0.94 -18.06
C SER A 242 -13.77 2.37 -17.97
N THR A 243 -13.28 3.32 -18.77
CA THR A 243 -14.00 4.59 -19.00
C THR A 243 -15.28 4.43 -19.83
N ASN A 244 -15.60 3.23 -20.34
CA ASN A 244 -16.80 2.95 -21.16
C ASN A 244 -17.62 1.70 -20.77
N TYR A 245 -17.50 1.18 -19.54
CA TYR A 245 -18.15 -0.10 -19.16
C TYR A 245 -19.37 0.09 -18.24
N SER A 246 -20.42 0.72 -18.76
CA SER A 246 -21.67 0.99 -18.02
C SER A 246 -22.89 0.16 -18.47
N ARG A 247 -22.75 -0.93 -19.25
CA ARG A 247 -23.94 -1.60 -19.81
C ARG A 247 -24.07 -3.12 -19.83
N THR A 248 -23.18 -3.90 -19.23
CA THR A 248 -23.40 -5.36 -19.23
C THR A 248 -22.87 -5.96 -17.95
N PHE A 249 -23.74 -6.17 -16.96
CA PHE A 249 -23.70 -7.26 -15.95
C PHE A 249 -24.81 -7.05 -14.90
N TYR A 250 -26.06 -6.95 -15.35
CA TYR A 250 -27.20 -7.38 -14.55
C TYR A 250 -27.42 -8.85 -14.91
N GLY A 251 -26.82 -9.80 -14.19
CA GLY A 251 -27.02 -11.21 -14.56
C GLY A 251 -26.18 -12.30 -13.91
N LEU A 252 -25.46 -12.06 -12.81
CA LEU A 252 -24.86 -13.16 -12.05
C LEU A 252 -25.23 -13.03 -10.57
N ASN A 253 -26.25 -13.79 -10.18
CA ASN A 253 -26.52 -14.14 -8.79
C ASN A 253 -25.44 -15.11 -8.33
N PHE A 254 -24.65 -14.73 -7.33
CA PHE A 254 -23.86 -15.67 -6.55
C PHE A 254 -24.73 -16.12 -5.37
N LEU A 255 -25.07 -17.41 -5.37
CA LEU A 255 -25.41 -18.17 -4.16
C LEU A 255 -24.14 -18.38 -3.33
#